data_AF-A0AA43CA50-F1
#
_entry.id   AF-A0AA43CA50-F1
#
_cell.length_a   1.000
_cell.length_b   1.000
_cell.length_c   1.000
_cell.angle_alpha   90.00
_cell.angle_beta   90.00
_cell.angle_gamma   90.00
#
_symmetry.space_group_name_H-M   'P 1'
#
loop_
_entity.id
_entity.type
_entity.pdbx_description
1 polymer ?
#
loop_
_entity_poly.entity_id
_entity_poly.type
_entity_poly.pdbx_seq_one_letter_code
_entity_poly.pdbx_strand_id
1 'polypeptide(L)' 'LSDQEHSFIVKELLSPAGLEDIVSQVKSPEMAKMVYTVSLLAIEVDTDAERAYMKTLAQQLSLNESDLNDIYRTLKIEKS' A
#
# COMPACT_ATOMS: atom_id res chain seq x y z
N LEU A 1 1.62 20.28 28.49
CA LEU A 1 1.66 18.93 27.90
C LEU A 1 2.78 18.18 28.61
N SER A 2 2.48 17.03 29.18
CA SER A 2 3.49 16.14 29.77
C SER A 2 4.36 15.50 28.68
N ASP A 3 5.57 15.07 29.02
CA ASP A 3 6.49 14.44 28.06
C ASP A 3 5.92 13.17 27.41
N GLN A 4 4.98 12.51 28.10
CA GLN A 4 4.26 11.34 27.60
C GLN A 4 3.25 11.71 26.49
N GLU A 5 2.53 12.81 26.65
CA GLU A 5 1.63 13.33 25.62
C GLU A 5 2.41 13.82 24.39
N HIS A 6 3.57 14.45 24.60
CA HIS A 6 4.46 14.86 23.51
C HIS A 6 4.98 13.67 22.70
N SER A 7 5.41 12.60 23.37
CA SER A 7 5.91 11.39 22.71
C SER A 7 4.82 10.67 21.92
N PHE A 8 3.58 10.66 22.43
CA PHE A 8 2.43 10.12 21.71
C PHE A 8 2.13 10.92 20.44
N ILE A 9 2.08 12.26 20.53
CA ILE A 9 1.82 13.14 19.39
C ILE A 9 2.93 13.02 18.33
N VAL A 10 4.20 12.96 18.72
CA VAL A 10 5.32 12.78 17.79
C VAL A 10 5.27 11.41 17.13
N LYS A 11 4.89 10.35 17.86
CA LYS A 11 4.72 9.01 17.31
C LYS A 11 3.59 8.96 16.26
N GLU A 12 2.44 9.57 16.54
CA GLU A 12 1.32 9.66 15.57
C GLU A 12 1.68 10.52 14.36
N LEU A 13 2.37 11.65 14.54
CA LEU A 13 2.83 12.52 13.46
C LEU A 13 3.88 11.85 12.55
N LEU A 14 4.70 10.96 13.10
CA LEU A 14 5.74 10.21 12.38
C LEU A 14 5.26 8.82 11.92
N SER A 15 4.05 8.42 12.29
CA SER A 15 3.39 7.19 11.85
C SER A 15 2.20 7.58 10.97
N PRO A 16 2.43 8.09 9.74
CA PRO A 16 1.34 8.20 8.77
C PRO A 16 0.65 6.85 8.69
N ALA A 17 -0.70 6.83 8.64
CA ALA A 17 -1.53 5.62 8.69
C ALA A 17 -0.75 4.44 8.12
N GLY A 18 -0.34 3.54 9.02
CA GLY A 18 0.67 2.54 8.69
C GLY A 18 0.15 1.68 7.55
N LEU A 19 1.05 1.05 6.81
CA LEU A 19 0.64 0.04 5.83
C LEU A 19 -0.33 -0.98 6.47
N GLU A 20 -0.15 -1.26 7.76
CA GLU A 20 -1.07 -2.08 8.57
C GLU A 20 -2.47 -1.48 8.71
N ASP A 21 -2.63 -0.16 8.87
CA ASP A 21 -3.94 0.50 8.98
C ASP A 21 -4.72 0.39 7.67
N ILE A 22 -4.02 0.55 6.54
CA ILE A 22 -4.61 0.38 5.21
C ILE A 22 -5.05 -1.08 5.03
N VAL A 23 -4.17 -2.03 5.31
CA VAL A 23 -4.43 -3.46 5.15
C VAL A 23 -5.55 -3.93 6.08
N SER A 24 -5.62 -3.42 7.32
CA SER A 24 -6.66 -3.77 8.28
C SER A 24 -8.07 -3.44 7.79
N GLN A 25 -8.19 -2.42 6.94
CA GLN A 25 -9.46 -1.97 6.37
C GLN A 25 -9.88 -2.74 5.12
N VAL A 26 -8.98 -3.53 4.53
CA VAL A 26 -9.29 -4.36 3.35
C VAL A 26 -10.13 -5.55 3.77
N LYS A 27 -11.39 -5.56 3.34
CA LYS A 27 -12.37 -6.60 3.72
C LYS A 27 -12.69 -7.60 2.60
N SER A 28 -12.12 -7.45 1.41
CA SER A 28 -12.36 -8.34 0.28
C SER A 28 -11.14 -8.45 -0.65
N PRO A 29 -11.03 -9.54 -1.42
CA PRO A 29 -9.98 -9.68 -2.45
C PRO A 29 -10.06 -8.59 -3.53
N GLU A 30 -11.26 -8.13 -3.88
CA GLU A 30 -11.43 -7.04 -4.83
C GLU A 30 -10.88 -5.71 -4.29
N MET A 31 -11.15 -5.41 -3.01
CA MET A 31 -10.61 -4.23 -2.36
C MET A 31 -9.09 -4.30 -2.24
N ALA A 32 -8.52 -5.49 -2.00
CA ALA A 32 -7.07 -5.70 -2.03
C ALA A 32 -6.47 -5.33 -3.39
N LYS A 33 -7.04 -5.85 -4.48
CA LYS A 33 -6.60 -5.50 -5.85
C LYS A 33 -6.72 -4.00 -6.12
N MET A 34 -7.81 -3.37 -5.67
CA MET A 34 -8.02 -1.93 -5.84
C MET A 34 -7.00 -1.08 -5.07
N VAL A 35 -6.73 -1.40 -3.80
CA VAL A 35 -5.73 -0.69 -2.98
C VAL A 35 -4.34 -0.79 -3.61
N TYR A 36 -3.96 -1.99 -4.07
CA TYR A 36 -2.69 -2.19 -4.77
C TYR A 36 -2.63 -1.38 -6.06
N THR A 37 -3.70 -1.37 -6.86
CA THR A 37 -3.80 -0.64 -8.12
C THR A 37 -3.69 0.87 -7.91
N VAL A 38 -4.43 1.44 -6.96
CA VAL A 38 -4.37 2.87 -6.61
C VAL A 38 -2.96 3.23 -6.13
N SER A 39 -2.34 2.40 -5.29
CA SER A 39 -0.97 2.63 -4.80
C SER A 39 0.04 2.66 -5.96
N LEU A 40 -0.10 1.74 -6.92
CA LEU A 40 0.75 1.65 -8.10
C LEU A 40 0.56 2.84 -9.07
N LEU A 41 -0.63 3.44 -9.09
CA LEU A 41 -0.91 4.64 -9.89
C LEU A 41 -0.45 5.92 -9.19
N ALA A 42 -0.51 5.96 -7.86
CA ALA A 42 -0.16 7.12 -7.05
C ALA A 42 1.36 7.28 -6.85
N ILE A 43 2.12 6.18 -6.94
CA ILE A 43 3.57 6.15 -6.73
C ILE A 43 4.25 5.81 -8.05
N GLU A 44 5.22 6.62 -8.47
CA GLU A 44 6.17 6.24 -9.52
C GLU A 44 7.12 5.20 -8.95
N VAL A 45 7.09 3.95 -9.44
CA VAL A 45 7.93 2.87 -8.91
C VAL A 45 9.29 2.90 -9.61
N ASP A 46 10.14 3.88 -9.30
CA ASP A 46 11.42 4.09 -9.97
C ASP A 46 12.63 3.81 -9.05
N THR A 47 12.46 3.90 -7.73
CA THR A 47 13.47 3.58 -6.72
C THR A 47 13.34 2.15 -6.17
N ASP A 48 14.42 1.64 -5.57
CA ASP A 48 14.41 0.35 -4.88
C ASP A 48 13.50 0.36 -3.65
N ALA A 49 13.36 1.50 -2.99
CA ALA A 49 12.49 1.68 -1.84
C ALA A 49 11.01 1.50 -2.23
N GLU A 50 10.56 2.09 -3.33
CA GLU A 50 9.18 1.95 -3.80
C GLU A 50 8.89 0.54 -4.30
N ARG A 51 9.85 -0.11 -4.98
CA ARG A 51 9.74 -1.54 -5.34
C ARG A 51 9.57 -2.41 -4.10
N ALA A 52 10.36 -2.17 -3.05
CA ALA A 52 10.24 -2.90 -1.79
C ALA A 52 8.91 -2.63 -1.08
N TYR A 53 8.44 -1.39 -1.10
CA TYR A 53 7.12 -1.02 -0.59
C TYR A 53 6.00 -1.77 -1.31
N MET A 54 5.97 -1.73 -2.65
CA MET A 54 4.94 -2.40 -3.44
C MET A 54 4.96 -3.92 -3.24
N LYS A 55 6.14 -4.52 -3.10
CA LYS A 55 6.28 -5.94 -2.76
C LYS A 55 5.68 -6.26 -1.38
N THR A 56 5.99 -5.43 -0.38
CA THR A 56 5.47 -5.59 0.98
C THR A 56 3.95 -5.44 1.00
N LEU A 57 3.41 -4.44 0.29
CA LEU A 57 1.97 -4.23 0.15
C LEU A 57 1.28 -5.45 -0.49
N ALA A 58 1.81 -6.00 -1.58
CA ALA A 58 1.25 -7.21 -2.20
C ALA A 58 1.18 -8.39 -1.21
N GLN A 59 2.23 -8.58 -0.41
CA GLN A 59 2.29 -9.63 0.61
C GLN A 59 1.24 -9.42 1.70
N GLN A 60 1.12 -8.20 2.24
CA GLN A 60 0.15 -7.90 3.29
C GLN A 60 -1.31 -7.99 2.79
N LEU A 61 -1.54 -7.66 1.52
CA LEU A 61 -2.84 -7.80 0.86
C LEU A 61 -3.14 -9.24 0.40
N SER A 62 -2.24 -10.20 0.64
CA SER A 62 -2.37 -11.59 0.20
C SER A 62 -2.58 -11.76 -1.32
N LEU A 63 -1.97 -10.88 -2.13
CA LEU A 63 -2.02 -10.96 -3.58
C LEU A 63 -0.99 -11.96 -4.10
N ASN A 64 -1.46 -12.95 -4.85
CA ASN A 64 -0.58 -13.92 -5.50
C ASN A 64 -0.11 -13.42 -6.88
N GLU A 65 0.79 -14.17 -7.51
CA GLU A 65 1.32 -13.81 -8.83
C GLU A 65 0.25 -13.67 -9.92
N SER A 66 -0.82 -14.47 -9.88
CA SER A 66 -1.94 -14.36 -10.82
C SER A 66 -2.67 -13.04 -10.64
N ASP A 67 -2.97 -12.65 -9.40
CA ASP A 67 -3.64 -11.38 -9.10
C ASP A 67 -2.81 -10.18 -9.57
N LEU A 68 -1.49 -10.22 -9.34
CA LEU A 68 -0.57 -9.17 -9.79
C LEU A 68 -0.51 -9.08 -11.32
N ASN A 69 -0.43 -10.23 -12.00
CA ASN A 69 -0.42 -10.29 -13.46
C ASN A 69 -1.70 -9.71 -14.07
N ASP A 70 -2.86 -10.00 -13.48
CA ASP A 70 -4.15 -9.45 -13.92
C ASP A 70 -4.20 -7.92 -13.75
N ILE A 71 -3.69 -7.40 -12.63
CA ILE A 71 -3.61 -5.95 -12.39
C ILE A 71 -2.69 -5.29 -13.42
N TYR A 72 -1.46 -5.80 -13.62
CA TYR A 72 -0.52 -5.23 -14.58
C TYR A 72 -1.04 -5.29 -16.02
N ARG A 73 -1.75 -6.37 -16.37
CA ARG A 73 -2.40 -6.48 -17.69
C ARG A 73 -3.48 -5.43 -17.87
N THR A 74 -4.33 -5.23 -16.86
CA THR A 74 -5.41 -4.24 -16.89
C THR A 74 -4.86 -2.82 -17.05
N LEU A 75 -3.83 -2.47 -16.28
CA LEU A 75 -3.19 -1.15 -16.36
C LEU A 75 -2.49 -0.89 -17.70
N LYS A 76 -1.90 -1.91 -18.34
CA LYS A 76 -1.33 -1.76 -19.69
C LYS A 76 -2.40 -1.42 -20.73
N ILE A 77 -3.61 -1.97 -20.57
CA ILE A 77 -4.75 -1.67 -21.44
C ILE A 77 -5.25 -0.24 -21.19
N GLU A 78 -5.26 0.24 -19.95
CA GLU A 78 -5.65 1.62 -19.63
C GLU A 78 -4.61 2.68 -20.06
N LYS A 79 -3.31 2.34 -20.09
CA LYS A 79 -2.23 3.27 -20.48
C LYS A 79 -1.91 3.29 -21.99
N SER A 80 -2.74 2.68 -22.84
CA SER A 80 -2.60 2.68 -24.32
C SER A 80 -3.50 3.71 -24.98
#